data_AF-A0A258CF52-F1
#
_entry.id   AF-A0A258CF52-F1
#
_cell.length_a   1.000
_cell.length_b   1.000
_cell.length_c   1.000
_cell.angle_alpha   90.00
_cell.angle_beta   90.00
_cell.angle_gamma   90.00
#
_symmetry.space_group_name_H-M   'P 1'
#
loop_
_entity.id
_entity.type
_entity.pdbx_description
1 polymer ?
#
loop_
_entity_poly.entity_id
_entity_poly.type
_entity_poly.pdbx_seq_one_letter_code
_entity_poly.pdbx_strand_id
1 'polypeptide(L)'
;MLKSTLLKSISTAALLLASLSAFATPFTQAPLPYAANALEPVIDAKTMEIHHGRHHLAYVNNLNAQVENFPKLAELSLEQMMQQMSSFNAAVRNNGGGHYNHQLFWQLMAPVGQGGTPSVALTAAIERDFGSLDAMKTAFNQAAASRFGSGWAWVIVNKDGKLQVTSTANQDNPLMEVVEERGTPILALDVWEHAYYLAYQ
;
A
#
# COMPACT_ATOMS: atom_id res chain seq x y z
N MET A 1 -47.07 -58.52 -34.04
CA MET A 1 -46.30 -57.78 -35.07
C MET A 1 -47.11 -56.52 -35.36
N LEU A 2 -46.78 -55.33 -34.86
CA LEU A 2 -45.70 -54.47 -35.34
C LEU A 2 -45.22 -53.55 -34.19
N LYS A 3 -43.90 -53.36 -34.13
CA LYS A 3 -43.22 -52.32 -33.38
C LYS A 3 -43.42 -50.98 -34.11
N SER A 4 -43.69 -49.89 -33.40
CA SER A 4 -43.44 -48.53 -33.88
C SER A 4 -43.27 -47.61 -32.68
N THR A 5 -42.25 -46.77 -32.79
CA THR A 5 -41.42 -46.18 -31.74
C THR A 5 -41.56 -44.65 -31.82
N LEU A 6 -41.49 -43.95 -30.68
CA LEU A 6 -40.88 -42.60 -30.48
C LEU A 6 -41.39 -41.43 -31.37
N LEU A 7 -41.62 -40.20 -30.93
CA LEU A 7 -40.91 -39.34 -29.98
C LEU A 7 -41.92 -38.38 -29.33
N LYS A 8 -41.90 -38.25 -27.99
CA LYS A 8 -42.32 -37.03 -27.32
C LYS A 8 -41.10 -36.11 -27.25
N SER A 9 -41.13 -34.98 -27.95
CA SER A 9 -40.12 -33.93 -27.80
C SER A 9 -40.28 -33.29 -26.43
N ILE A 10 -39.47 -33.72 -25.46
CA ILE A 10 -39.28 -32.97 -24.22
C ILE A 10 -38.16 -31.98 -24.52
N SER A 11 -38.53 -30.73 -24.85
CA SER A 11 -37.58 -29.62 -24.81
C SER A 11 -37.21 -29.35 -23.35
N THR A 12 -36.12 -29.93 -22.88
CA THR A 12 -35.43 -29.47 -21.68
C THR A 12 -34.75 -28.14 -21.97
N ALA A 13 -35.44 -27.03 -21.68
CA ALA A 13 -34.79 -25.75 -21.50
C ALA A 13 -34.02 -25.80 -20.17
N ALA A 14 -32.74 -26.14 -20.23
CA ALA A 14 -31.83 -25.98 -19.10
C ALA A 14 -31.49 -24.49 -18.98
N LEU A 15 -32.16 -23.79 -18.06
CA LEU A 15 -31.78 -22.45 -17.66
C LEU A 15 -30.50 -22.55 -16.82
N LEU A 16 -29.32 -22.40 -17.44
CA LEU A 16 -28.09 -22.13 -16.70
C LEU A 16 -28.21 -20.75 -16.09
N LEU A 17 -28.64 -20.66 -14.83
CA LEU A 17 -28.30 -19.52 -13.99
C LEU A 17 -26.83 -19.67 -13.61
N ALA A 18 -25.94 -19.15 -14.45
CA ALA A 18 -24.61 -18.79 -13.99
C ALA A 18 -24.78 -17.65 -12.99
N SER A 19 -24.71 -17.96 -11.69
CA SER A 19 -24.54 -16.96 -10.66
C SER A 19 -23.19 -16.28 -10.89
N LEU A 20 -23.20 -15.13 -11.55
CA LEU A 20 -22.11 -14.17 -11.43
C LEU A 20 -22.15 -13.66 -9.98
N SER A 21 -21.55 -14.42 -9.08
CA SER A 21 -21.02 -13.83 -7.86
C SER A 21 -19.98 -12.83 -8.33
N ALA A 22 -20.34 -11.55 -8.34
CA ALA A 22 -19.35 -10.49 -8.25
C ALA A 22 -18.64 -10.75 -6.92
N PHE A 23 -17.54 -11.50 -6.96
CA PHE A 23 -16.69 -11.66 -5.80
C PHE A 23 -16.29 -10.25 -5.38
N ALA A 24 -16.78 -9.80 -4.23
CA ALA A 24 -16.31 -8.57 -3.62
C ALA A 24 -14.79 -8.71 -3.54
N THR A 25 -14.06 -7.84 -4.22
CA THR A 25 -12.60 -7.87 -4.21
C THR A 25 -12.14 -7.56 -2.78
N PRO A 26 -11.35 -8.43 -2.14
CA PRO A 26 -11.03 -8.29 -0.71
C PRO A 26 -10.24 -7.03 -0.39
N PHE A 27 -9.48 -6.49 -1.35
CA PHE A 27 -8.73 -5.25 -1.20
C PHE A 27 -9.39 -4.12 -1.99
N THR A 28 -9.47 -2.94 -1.36
CA THR A 28 -10.08 -1.74 -1.95
C THR A 28 -9.14 -0.56 -1.83
N GLN A 29 -9.16 0.31 -2.84
CA GLN A 29 -8.49 1.60 -2.77
C GLN A 29 -9.40 2.62 -2.09
N ALA A 30 -9.00 3.12 -0.92
CA ALA A 30 -9.70 4.24 -0.29
C ALA A 30 -9.56 5.52 -1.16
N PRO A 31 -10.59 6.39 -1.21
CA PRO A 31 -10.45 7.70 -1.84
C PRO A 31 -9.36 8.53 -1.14
N LEU A 32 -8.77 9.49 -1.86
CA LEU A 32 -7.88 10.46 -1.23
C LEU A 32 -8.62 11.21 -0.11
N PRO A 33 -7.98 11.46 1.05
CA PRO A 33 -8.61 12.18 2.16
C PRO A 33 -8.73 13.69 1.90
N TYR A 34 -8.21 14.19 0.78
CA TYR A 34 -8.23 15.58 0.35
C TYR A 34 -8.26 15.67 -1.19
N ALA A 35 -8.53 16.85 -1.74
CA ALA A 35 -8.52 17.08 -3.18
C ALA A 35 -7.11 16.88 -3.78
N ALA A 36 -7.02 16.46 -5.05
CA ALA A 36 -5.74 16.16 -5.70
C ALA A 36 -4.75 17.34 -5.73
N ASN A 37 -5.25 18.58 -5.76
CA ASN A 37 -4.42 19.79 -5.73
C ASN A 37 -4.18 20.35 -4.31
N ALA A 38 -4.63 19.66 -3.25
CA ALA A 38 -4.57 20.19 -1.89
C ALA A 38 -3.14 20.29 -1.32
N LEU A 39 -2.18 19.58 -1.93
CA LEU A 39 -0.78 19.56 -1.52
C LEU A 39 0.10 20.54 -2.33
N GLU A 40 -0.48 21.31 -3.26
CA GLU A 40 0.27 22.33 -3.97
C GLU A 40 0.76 23.44 -3.01
N PRO A 41 1.97 23.98 -3.22
CA PRO A 41 2.87 23.76 -4.36
C PRO A 41 3.89 22.63 -4.16
N VAL A 42 3.73 21.77 -3.14
CA VAL A 42 4.73 20.75 -2.78
C VAL A 42 4.58 19.48 -3.63
N ILE A 43 3.35 19.05 -3.89
CA ILE A 43 3.07 17.96 -4.85
C ILE A 43 2.03 18.49 -5.82
N ASP A 44 2.35 18.47 -7.12
CA ASP A 44 1.45 18.96 -8.15
C ASP A 44 0.23 18.03 -8.30
N ALA A 45 -0.91 18.61 -8.67
CA ALA A 45 -2.16 17.86 -8.81
C ALA A 45 -2.03 16.69 -9.82
N LYS A 46 -1.18 16.83 -10.85
CA LYS A 46 -1.05 15.80 -11.87
C LYS A 46 -0.34 14.56 -11.34
N THR A 47 0.70 14.76 -10.55
CA THR A 47 1.35 13.69 -9.79
C THR A 47 0.34 12.99 -8.89
N MET A 48 -0.46 13.72 -8.11
CA MET A 48 -1.47 13.12 -7.21
C MET A 48 -2.52 12.27 -7.95
N GLU A 49 -3.05 12.76 -9.07
CA GLU A 49 -4.01 12.01 -9.91
C GLU A 49 -3.42 10.71 -10.45
N ILE A 50 -2.16 10.73 -10.89
CA ILE A 50 -1.49 9.56 -11.47
C ILE A 50 -1.06 8.59 -10.36
N HIS A 51 -0.49 9.10 -9.28
CA HIS A 51 0.07 8.31 -8.18
C HIS A 51 -1.02 7.56 -7.42
N HIS A 52 -2.14 8.23 -7.07
CA HIS A 52 -3.30 7.54 -6.50
C HIS A 52 -4.09 6.79 -7.58
N GLY A 53 -4.56 7.48 -8.61
CA GLY A 53 -5.52 6.92 -9.58
C GLY A 53 -4.96 5.88 -10.55
N ARG A 54 -3.63 5.73 -10.65
CA ARG A 54 -2.99 4.71 -11.51
C ARG A 54 -2.04 3.81 -10.73
N HIS A 55 -1.01 4.34 -10.09
CA HIS A 55 0.01 3.51 -9.44
C HIS A 55 -0.57 2.71 -8.26
N HIS A 56 -1.21 3.39 -7.29
CA HIS A 56 -1.84 2.71 -6.16
C HIS A 56 -2.99 1.78 -6.60
N LEU A 57 -3.83 2.22 -7.55
CA LEU A 57 -4.89 1.39 -8.10
C LEU A 57 -4.36 0.10 -8.76
N ALA A 58 -3.24 0.18 -9.49
CA ALA A 58 -2.63 -0.99 -10.10
C ALA A 58 -2.16 -2.01 -9.06
N TYR A 59 -1.56 -1.56 -7.94
CA TYR A 59 -1.19 -2.45 -6.84
C TYR A 59 -2.42 -3.16 -6.24
N VAL A 60 -3.53 -2.44 -6.03
CA VAL A 60 -4.78 -3.04 -5.53
C VAL A 60 -5.32 -4.10 -6.50
N ASN A 61 -5.41 -3.77 -7.78
CA ASN A 61 -5.96 -4.68 -8.79
C ASN A 61 -5.10 -5.94 -8.93
N ASN A 62 -3.78 -5.78 -8.99
CA ASN A 62 -2.85 -6.90 -9.13
C ASN A 62 -2.80 -7.77 -7.86
N LEU A 63 -2.95 -7.18 -6.67
CA LEU A 63 -3.07 -7.94 -5.43
C LEU A 63 -4.35 -8.77 -5.39
N ASN A 64 -5.49 -8.18 -5.78
CA ASN A 64 -6.75 -8.91 -5.91
C ASN A 64 -6.63 -10.08 -6.90
N ALA A 65 -5.90 -9.92 -8.01
CA ALA A 65 -5.64 -11.01 -8.94
C ALA A 65 -4.82 -12.17 -8.34
N GLN A 66 -4.06 -11.95 -7.25
CA GLN A 66 -3.34 -13.03 -6.57
C GLN A 66 -4.23 -13.85 -5.63
N VAL A 67 -5.46 -13.41 -5.32
CA VAL A 67 -6.37 -14.12 -4.41
C VAL A 67 -6.77 -15.48 -4.96
N GLU A 68 -6.87 -15.65 -6.28
CA GLU A 68 -7.13 -16.95 -6.91
C GLU A 68 -6.03 -17.98 -6.62
N ASN A 69 -4.77 -17.52 -6.58
CA ASN A 69 -3.60 -18.36 -6.31
C ASN A 69 -3.33 -18.52 -4.80
N PHE A 70 -3.71 -17.52 -4.01
CA PHE A 70 -3.53 -17.49 -2.56
C PHE A 70 -4.84 -17.07 -1.87
N PRO A 71 -5.84 -17.97 -1.77
CA PRO A 71 -7.15 -17.62 -1.19
C PRO A 71 -7.07 -17.05 0.22
N LYS A 72 -6.05 -17.46 0.99
CA LYS A 72 -5.78 -16.97 2.35
C LYS A 72 -5.60 -15.46 2.41
N LEU A 73 -5.18 -14.80 1.33
CA LEU A 73 -5.05 -13.34 1.30
C LEU A 73 -6.37 -12.64 1.64
N ALA A 74 -7.51 -13.18 1.21
CA ALA A 74 -8.83 -12.59 1.49
C ALA A 74 -9.24 -12.67 2.97
N GLU A 75 -8.52 -13.43 3.79
CA GLU A 75 -8.79 -13.60 5.23
C GLU A 75 -7.86 -12.77 6.11
N LEU A 76 -6.86 -12.10 5.53
CA LEU A 76 -5.83 -11.36 6.26
C LEU A 76 -6.07 -9.86 6.17
N SER A 77 -5.78 -9.13 7.25
CA SER A 77 -5.55 -7.69 7.14
C SER A 77 -4.26 -7.44 6.33
N LEU A 78 -4.11 -6.23 5.78
CA LEU A 78 -2.87 -5.87 5.09
C LEU A 78 -1.65 -6.00 6.02
N GLU A 79 -1.76 -5.58 7.28
CA GLU A 79 -0.69 -5.67 8.27
C GLU A 79 -0.32 -7.12 8.55
N GLN A 80 -1.32 -8.00 8.74
CA GLN A 80 -1.09 -9.42 8.92
C GLN A 80 -0.44 -10.05 7.71
N MET A 81 -0.81 -9.62 6.49
CA MET A 81 -0.16 -10.06 5.26
C MET A 81 1.31 -9.63 5.23
N MET A 82 1.62 -8.37 5.57
CA MET A 82 2.99 -7.87 5.57
C MET A 82 3.87 -8.69 6.51
N GLN A 83 3.38 -9.09 7.68
CA GLN A 83 4.15 -9.83 8.69
C GLN A 83 4.51 -11.28 8.32
N GLN A 84 3.95 -11.83 7.24
CA GLN A 84 4.18 -13.20 6.78
C GLN A 84 4.52 -13.26 5.28
N MET A 85 5.15 -12.20 4.76
CA MET A 85 5.40 -12.00 3.33
C MET A 85 6.27 -13.09 2.68
N SER A 86 7.11 -13.77 3.45
CA SER A 86 7.89 -14.94 3.04
C SER A 86 7.04 -16.15 2.64
N SER A 87 5.76 -16.18 3.04
CA SER A 87 4.81 -17.24 2.67
C SER A 87 4.19 -17.04 1.29
N PHE A 88 4.47 -15.92 0.62
CA PHE A 88 3.87 -15.55 -0.65
C PHE A 88 4.90 -15.32 -1.75
N ASN A 89 4.42 -15.26 -3.00
CA ASN A 89 5.28 -14.99 -4.16
C ASN A 89 5.67 -13.50 -4.27
N ALA A 90 6.57 -13.20 -5.21
CA ALA A 90 6.99 -11.83 -5.48
C ALA A 90 5.85 -10.90 -5.93
N ALA A 91 4.81 -11.42 -6.60
CA ALA A 91 3.67 -10.62 -7.02
C ALA A 91 2.85 -10.13 -5.82
N VAL A 92 2.61 -10.99 -4.82
CA VAL A 92 1.97 -10.60 -3.56
C VAL A 92 2.85 -9.62 -2.79
N ARG A 93 4.16 -9.87 -2.70
CA ARG A 93 5.10 -8.94 -2.04
C ARG A 93 5.06 -7.54 -2.64
N ASN A 94 5.20 -7.44 -3.96
CA ASN A 94 5.26 -6.15 -4.63
C ASN A 94 3.92 -5.41 -4.60
N ASN A 95 2.80 -6.09 -4.85
CA ASN A 95 1.49 -5.45 -4.92
C ASN A 95 0.85 -5.26 -3.54
N GLY A 96 1.04 -6.20 -2.62
CA GLY A 96 0.65 -6.08 -1.22
C GLY A 96 1.41 -4.97 -0.51
N GLY A 97 2.73 -4.95 -0.67
CA GLY A 97 3.57 -3.85 -0.19
C GLY A 97 3.14 -2.51 -0.80
N GLY A 98 2.96 -2.46 -2.12
CA GLY A 98 2.54 -1.25 -2.81
C GLY A 98 1.18 -0.74 -2.32
N HIS A 99 0.23 -1.64 -2.09
CA HIS A 99 -1.07 -1.27 -1.54
C HIS A 99 -0.95 -0.70 -0.12
N TYR A 100 -0.20 -1.37 0.77
CA TYR A 100 0.02 -0.93 2.15
C TYR A 100 0.69 0.45 2.21
N ASN A 101 1.82 0.59 1.51
CA ASN A 101 2.66 1.78 1.57
C ASN A 101 1.87 3.03 1.15
N HIS A 102 1.14 2.94 0.03
CA HIS A 102 0.35 4.06 -0.46
C HIS A 102 -0.88 4.33 0.42
N GLN A 103 -1.55 3.29 0.94
CA GLN A 103 -2.67 3.49 1.86
C GLN A 103 -2.26 4.26 3.13
N LEU A 104 -1.04 4.01 3.63
CA LEU A 104 -0.45 4.78 4.71
C LEU A 104 -0.02 6.18 4.25
N PHE A 105 0.68 6.29 3.12
CA PHE A 105 1.21 7.55 2.58
C PHE A 105 0.15 8.66 2.46
N TRP A 106 -1.03 8.35 1.92
CA TRP A 106 -2.12 9.32 1.77
C TRP A 106 -2.66 9.86 3.09
N GLN A 107 -2.58 9.07 4.16
CA GLN A 107 -3.07 9.45 5.49
C GLN A 107 -2.05 10.28 6.28
N LEU A 108 -0.78 10.28 5.87
CA LEU A 108 0.31 10.95 6.56
C LEU A 108 0.60 12.36 6.03
N MET A 109 -0.16 12.82 5.04
CA MET A 109 -0.04 14.14 4.46
C MET A 109 -1.26 14.99 4.80
N ALA A 110 -1.06 16.30 4.85
CA ALA A 110 -2.12 17.28 5.04
C ALA A 110 -1.92 18.43 4.06
N PRO A 111 -3.00 19.14 3.68
CA PRO A 111 -2.90 20.34 2.86
C PRO A 111 -1.93 21.35 3.44
N VAL A 112 -1.27 22.14 2.59
CA VAL A 112 -0.29 23.14 3.02
C VAL A 112 -0.92 24.10 4.05
N GLY A 113 -0.23 24.28 5.18
CA GLY A 113 -0.73 25.08 6.31
C GLY A 113 -1.72 24.37 7.25
N GLN A 114 -2.14 23.15 6.94
CA GLN A 114 -3.00 22.31 7.80
C GLN A 114 -2.23 21.21 8.52
N GLY A 115 -0.91 21.17 8.37
CA GLY A 115 -0.03 20.33 9.19
C GLY A 115 -0.07 20.74 10.66
N GLY A 116 0.32 19.83 11.54
CA GLY A 116 0.42 20.06 12.98
C GLY A 116 1.84 19.92 13.50
N THR A 117 2.00 20.15 14.79
CA THR A 117 3.21 19.75 15.53
C THR A 117 3.06 18.32 16.04
N PRO A 118 4.17 17.58 16.23
CA PRO A 118 4.12 16.29 16.92
C PRO A 118 3.41 16.42 18.27
N SER A 119 2.69 15.38 18.69
CA SER A 119 2.08 15.34 20.03
C SER A 119 3.15 15.42 21.11
N VAL A 120 2.76 15.71 22.36
CA VAL A 120 3.71 15.76 23.49
C VAL A 120 4.50 14.44 23.62
N ALA A 121 3.81 13.31 23.52
CA ALA A 121 4.44 11.98 23.59
C ALA A 121 5.40 11.73 22.42
N LEU A 122 5.02 12.11 21.21
CA LEU A 122 5.88 11.96 20.03
C LEU A 122 7.09 12.91 20.08
N THR A 123 6.89 14.15 20.54
CA THR A 123 7.97 15.13 20.74
C THR A 123 9.01 14.60 21.71
N ALA A 124 8.59 14.07 22.86
CA ALA A 124 9.49 13.47 23.85
C ALA A 124 10.23 12.24 23.29
N ALA A 125 9.57 11.41 22.48
CA ALA A 125 10.23 10.28 21.81
C ALA A 125 11.28 10.74 20.77
N ILE A 126 10.98 11.79 20.01
CA ILE A 126 11.90 12.40 19.05
C ILE A 126 13.13 12.98 19.76
N GLU A 127 12.93 13.74 20.83
CA GLU A 127 14.05 14.30 21.62
C GLU A 127 14.90 13.19 22.25
N ARG A 128 14.27 12.13 22.78
CA ARG A 128 14.98 10.98 23.35
C ARG A 128 15.85 10.26 22.33
N ASP A 129 15.32 9.98 21.14
CA ASP A 129 15.95 9.07 20.18
C ASP A 129 16.83 9.79 19.15
N PHE A 130 16.55 11.06 18.85
CA PHE A 130 17.29 11.86 17.87
C PHE A 130 17.94 13.12 18.47
N GLY A 131 17.61 13.49 19.71
CA GLY A 131 18.07 14.73 20.35
C GLY A 131 17.25 15.97 19.97
N SER A 132 16.72 16.04 18.73
CA SER A 132 15.82 17.11 18.30
C SER A 132 15.00 16.70 17.07
N LEU A 133 13.92 17.45 16.80
CA LEU A 133 13.14 17.28 15.57
C LEU A 133 13.98 17.56 14.32
N ASP A 134 14.87 18.53 14.36
CA ASP A 134 15.72 18.86 13.22
C ASP A 134 16.74 17.74 12.95
N ALA A 135 17.30 17.13 13.99
CA ALA A 135 18.16 15.96 13.83
C ALA A 135 17.41 14.77 13.21
N MET A 136 16.16 14.53 13.62
CA MET A 136 15.31 13.51 12.98
C MET A 136 15.06 13.83 11.51
N LYS A 137 14.73 15.08 11.17
CA LYS A 137 14.53 15.51 9.76
C LYS A 137 15.79 15.33 8.93
N THR A 138 16.96 15.69 9.46
CA THR A 138 18.24 15.47 8.78
C THR A 138 18.48 13.98 8.51
N ALA A 139 18.27 13.11 9.50
CA ALA A 139 18.41 11.67 9.34
C ALA A 139 17.41 11.11 8.31
N PHE A 140 16.15 11.54 8.37
CA PHE A 140 15.10 11.12 7.45
C PHE A 140 15.39 11.54 6.00
N ASN A 141 15.79 12.80 5.78
CA ASN A 141 16.18 13.30 4.47
C ASN A 141 17.39 12.55 3.91
N GLN A 142 18.37 12.23 4.74
CA GLN A 142 19.53 11.44 4.33
C GLN A 142 19.12 10.01 3.92
N ALA A 143 18.23 9.37 4.67
CA ALA A 143 17.73 8.03 4.35
C ALA A 143 16.91 8.01 3.04
N ALA A 144 16.13 9.06 2.80
CA ALA A 144 15.40 9.26 1.54
C ALA A 144 16.35 9.45 0.35
N ALA A 145 17.31 10.37 0.46
CA ALA A 145 18.23 10.71 -0.63
C ALA A 145 19.25 9.61 -0.95
N SER A 146 19.64 8.80 0.04
CA SER A 146 20.60 7.69 -0.15
C SER A 146 19.94 6.37 -0.56
N ARG A 147 18.61 6.29 -0.63
CA ARG A 147 17.92 5.14 -1.21
C ARG A 147 18.19 5.12 -2.71
N PHE A 148 19.14 4.28 -3.13
CA PHE A 148 19.44 4.10 -4.54
C PHE A 148 18.33 3.31 -5.24
N GLY A 149 17.89 3.83 -6.38
CA GLY A 149 16.74 3.30 -7.13
C GLY A 149 15.42 3.52 -6.39
N SER A 150 14.40 2.77 -6.80
CA SER A 150 13.07 2.88 -6.25
C SER A 150 12.97 2.40 -4.80
N GLY A 151 12.22 3.12 -3.97
CA GLY A 151 12.02 2.72 -2.57
C GLY A 151 11.25 3.73 -1.73
N TRP A 152 11.38 3.55 -0.42
CA TRP A 152 10.70 4.37 0.59
C TRP A 152 11.63 4.69 1.74
N ALA A 153 11.45 5.87 2.34
CA ALA A 153 12.03 6.21 3.65
C ALA A 153 10.96 6.15 4.73
N TRP A 154 11.35 5.72 5.92
CA TRP A 154 10.43 5.46 7.04
C TRP A 154 10.95 6.06 8.34
N VAL A 155 10.01 6.53 9.17
CA VAL A 155 10.21 6.57 10.62
C VAL A 155 9.37 5.46 11.20
N ILE A 156 9.99 4.59 12.00
CA ILE A 156 9.35 3.43 12.60
C ILE A 156 9.46 3.49 14.12
N VAL A 157 8.51 2.85 14.81
CA VAL A 157 8.70 2.38 16.19
C VAL A 157 9.24 0.95 16.12
N ASN A 158 10.50 0.76 16.50
CA ASN A 158 11.13 -0.55 16.47
C ASN A 158 10.66 -1.44 17.65
N LYS A 159 11.13 -2.70 17.66
CA LYS A 159 10.76 -3.70 18.69
C LYS A 159 11.04 -3.27 20.13
N ASP A 160 11.97 -2.33 20.34
CA ASP A 160 12.36 -1.84 21.66
C ASP A 160 11.56 -0.58 22.06
N GLY A 161 10.57 -0.18 21.25
CA GLY A 161 9.74 1.01 21.48
C GLY A 161 10.47 2.33 21.19
N LYS A 162 11.56 2.28 20.42
CA LYS A 162 12.34 3.45 20.01
C LYS A 162 12.01 3.86 18.59
N LEU A 163 12.09 5.16 18.33
CA LEU A 163 12.03 5.69 16.98
C LEU A 163 13.32 5.37 16.24
N GLN A 164 13.18 5.01 14.97
CA GLN A 164 14.28 4.69 14.09
C GLN A 164 13.96 5.16 12.69
N VAL A 165 14.96 5.72 11.99
CA VAL A 165 14.87 6.01 10.57
C VAL A 165 15.43 4.82 9.80
N THR A 166 14.71 4.39 8.76
CA THR A 166 15.15 3.32 7.85
C THR A 166 14.70 3.62 6.42
N SER A 167 15.14 2.83 5.45
CA SER A 167 14.61 2.83 4.09
C SER A 167 14.49 1.42 3.55
N THR A 168 13.55 1.20 2.64
CA THR A 168 13.32 -0.10 2.00
C THR A 168 13.37 0.06 0.48
N ALA A 169 13.75 -1.03 -0.20
CA ALA A 169 13.77 -1.07 -1.66
C ALA A 169 12.38 -1.40 -2.22
N ASN A 170 12.09 -0.89 -3.40
CA ASN A 170 10.85 -1.15 -4.13
C ASN A 170 9.59 -0.89 -3.28
N GLN A 171 8.77 -1.90 -3.05
CA GLN A 171 7.54 -1.82 -2.25
C GLN A 171 7.64 -2.59 -0.93
N ASP A 172 8.85 -3.01 -0.54
CA ASP A 172 9.06 -3.58 0.79
C ASP A 172 8.75 -2.53 1.87
N ASN A 173 8.36 -2.98 3.06
CA ASN A 173 8.11 -2.07 4.17
C ASN A 173 8.49 -2.68 5.53
N PRO A 174 8.60 -1.85 6.58
CA PRO A 174 9.11 -2.27 7.89
C PRO A 174 8.27 -3.32 8.64
N LEU A 175 7.04 -3.62 8.20
CA LEU A 175 6.26 -4.70 8.78
C LEU A 175 6.72 -6.09 8.29
N MET A 176 7.36 -6.14 7.13
CA MET A 176 7.77 -7.38 6.50
C MET A 176 8.89 -8.07 7.26
N GLU A 177 8.78 -9.38 7.46
CA GLU A 177 9.82 -10.19 8.10
C GLU A 177 11.06 -10.40 7.21
N VAL A 178 10.95 -10.08 5.92
CA VAL A 178 12.03 -10.17 4.93
C VAL A 178 12.92 -8.93 4.89
N VAL A 179 12.61 -7.86 5.64
CA VAL A 179 13.47 -6.67 5.75
C VAL A 179 14.29 -6.70 7.04
N GLU A 180 15.47 -6.10 7.01
CA GLU A 180 16.40 -6.08 8.15
C GLU A 180 15.87 -5.22 9.30
N GLU A 181 15.49 -3.98 9.00
CA GLU A 181 15.03 -3.00 9.98
C GLU A 181 13.50 -3.02 10.07
N ARG A 182 12.99 -3.71 11.09
CA ARG A 182 11.56 -3.95 11.29
C ARG A 182 10.96 -3.07 12.38
N GLY A 183 9.71 -2.67 12.19
CA GLY A 183 8.94 -1.91 13.17
C GLY A 183 7.61 -1.41 12.63
N THR A 184 6.85 -0.74 13.47
CA THR A 184 5.58 -0.11 13.07
C THR A 184 5.87 1.24 12.40
N PRO A 185 5.57 1.42 11.11
CA PRO A 185 5.79 2.70 10.44
C PRO A 185 4.83 3.77 10.97
N ILE A 186 5.38 4.94 11.27
CA ILE A 186 4.63 6.13 11.71
C ILE A 186 4.81 7.33 10.76
N LEU A 187 5.82 7.27 9.88
CA LEU A 187 6.00 8.20 8.77
C LEU A 187 6.53 7.43 7.57
N ALA A 188 6.09 7.79 6.37
CA ALA A 188 6.45 7.17 5.11
C ALA A 188 6.68 8.25 4.04
N LEU A 189 7.74 8.13 3.26
CA LEU A 189 8.00 8.97 2.10
C LEU A 189 8.31 8.09 0.89
N ASP A 190 7.48 8.21 -0.16
CA ASP A 190 7.72 7.57 -1.45
C ASP A 190 8.87 8.29 -2.16
N VAL A 191 9.94 7.56 -2.47
CA VAL A 191 11.08 8.06 -3.25
C VAL A 191 11.22 7.34 -4.59
N TRP A 192 10.15 6.68 -5.05
CA TRP A 192 10.04 6.34 -6.47
C TRP A 192 9.94 7.61 -7.30
N GLU A 193 10.60 7.63 -8.46
CA GLU A 193 10.61 8.80 -9.35
C GLU A 193 9.20 9.28 -9.72
N HIS A 194 8.22 8.37 -9.87
CA HIS A 194 6.83 8.76 -10.15
C HIS A 194 6.21 9.70 -9.09
N ALA A 195 6.76 9.74 -7.87
CA ALA A 195 6.25 10.55 -6.77
C ALA A 195 6.71 12.01 -6.84
N TYR A 196 7.74 12.33 -7.63
CA TYR A 196 8.33 13.69 -7.65
C TYR A 196 8.79 14.19 -9.02
N TYR A 197 9.05 13.32 -10.01
CA TYR A 197 9.78 13.68 -11.23
C TYR A 197 9.12 14.79 -12.05
N LEU A 198 7.77 14.84 -12.09
CA LEU A 198 7.03 15.86 -12.83
C LEU A 198 7.31 17.28 -12.31
N ALA A 199 7.51 17.43 -11.00
CA ALA A 199 7.77 18.73 -10.38
C ALA A 199 9.26 18.99 -10.09
N TYR A 200 10.07 17.94 -9.87
CA TYR A 200 11.42 18.07 -9.30
C TYR A 200 12.59 17.55 -10.14
N GLN A 201 12.35 16.73 -11.18
CA GLN A 201 13.37 16.12 -12.05
C GLN A 201 14.48 15.34 -11.30
#